data_AF-U1LHH0-F1
#
_entry.id   AF-U1LHH0-F1
#
_cell.length_a   1.000
_cell.length_b   1.000
_cell.length_c   1.000
_cell.angle_alpha   90.00
_cell.angle_beta   90.00
_cell.angle_gamma   90.00
#
_symmetry.space_group_name_H-M   'P 1'
#
loop_
_entity.id
_entity.type
_entity.pdbx_description
1 polymer ?
#
loop_
_entity_poly.entity_id
_entity_poly.type
_entity_poly.pdbx_seq_one_letter_code
_entity_poly.pdbx_strand_id
1 'polypeptide(L)'
;MWEKPIATDKWSIKAIVLHIAHWDNHLLNVIIPAVKTGEGMIFPEFDSFNARATQKAKRLSGENVLQLAKTSRSSLIEALQSLSQETLTSHTTANGVTHCPHHGVPYTLAYIVTEFIEHDRHHQQQIDALLGRTS
;
A
#
# COMPACT_ATOMS: atom_id res chain seq x y z
N MET A 1 -5.34 -13.71 18.29
CA MET A 1 -4.67 -13.88 16.98
C MET A 1 -4.19 -12.55 16.41
N TRP A 2 -5.08 -11.56 16.22
CA TRP A 2 -4.77 -10.25 15.65
C TRP A 2 -3.61 -9.47 16.29
N GLU A 3 -3.43 -9.60 17.60
CA GLU A 3 -2.35 -8.96 18.36
C GLU A 3 -0.98 -9.65 18.23
N LYS A 4 -0.94 -10.87 17.66
CA LYS A 4 0.30 -11.66 17.58
C LYS A 4 1.30 -10.97 16.64
N PRO A 5 2.51 -10.65 17.09
CA PRO A 5 3.57 -10.14 16.23
C PRO A 5 4.06 -11.23 15.26
N ILE A 6 4.49 -10.84 14.06
CA ILE A 6 5.04 -11.79 13.06
C ILE A 6 6.41 -12.34 13.45
N ALA A 7 7.17 -11.60 14.27
CA ALA A 7 8.41 -12.02 14.90
C ALA A 7 8.71 -11.09 16.09
N THR A 8 9.74 -11.39 16.87
CA THR A 8 10.23 -10.49 17.94
C THR A 8 10.50 -9.10 17.37
N ASP A 9 9.99 -8.07 18.05
CA ASP A 9 10.10 -6.65 17.66
C ASP A 9 9.51 -6.26 16.29
N LYS A 10 8.66 -7.13 15.71
CA LYS A 10 7.92 -6.85 14.48
C LYS A 10 6.45 -6.55 14.75
N TRP A 11 5.77 -6.02 13.73
CA TRP A 11 4.37 -5.65 13.80
C TRP A 11 3.44 -6.83 14.03
N SER A 12 2.29 -6.57 14.66
CA SER A 12 1.18 -7.52 14.77
C SER A 12 0.44 -7.69 13.44
N ILE A 13 -0.30 -8.78 13.30
CA ILE A 13 -1.15 -9.03 12.12
C ILE A 13 -2.05 -7.82 11.84
N LYS A 14 -2.73 -7.28 12.86
CA LYS A 14 -3.60 -6.12 12.65
C LYS A 14 -2.85 -4.84 12.28
N ALA A 15 -1.61 -4.68 12.72
CA ALA A 15 -0.78 -3.54 12.34
C ALA A 15 -0.35 -3.63 10.86
N ILE A 16 0.01 -4.82 10.39
CA ILE A 16 0.34 -5.06 8.97
C ILE A 16 -0.89 -4.85 8.07
N VAL A 17 -2.03 -5.43 8.43
CA VAL A 17 -3.26 -5.28 7.62
C VAL A 17 -3.72 -3.82 7.56
N LEU A 18 -3.62 -3.08 8.67
CA LEU A 18 -3.95 -1.65 8.64
C LEU A 18 -2.91 -0.81 7.89
N HIS A 19 -1.64 -1.20 7.89
CA HIS A 19 -0.59 -0.58 7.08
C HIS A 19 -0.89 -0.69 5.59
N ILE A 20 -1.28 -1.87 5.10
CA ILE A 20 -1.72 -2.07 3.71
C ILE A 20 -2.91 -1.16 3.39
N ALA A 21 -3.94 -1.15 4.24
CA ALA A 21 -5.09 -0.26 4.07
C ALA A 21 -4.71 1.24 4.09
N HIS A 22 -3.67 1.61 4.84
CA HIS A 22 -3.19 2.99 4.90
C HIS A 22 -2.57 3.42 3.56
N TRP A 23 -1.80 2.53 2.93
CA TRP A 23 -1.25 2.74 1.60
C TRP A 23 -2.32 2.75 0.51
N ASP A 24 -3.34 1.87 0.59
CA ASP A 24 -4.49 1.93 -0.32
C ASP A 24 -5.14 3.32 -0.30
N ASN A 25 -5.34 3.88 0.90
CA ASN A 25 -5.91 5.21 1.06
C ASN A 25 -4.99 6.31 0.52
N HIS A 26 -3.67 6.17 0.61
CA HIS A 26 -2.73 7.14 0.01
C HIS A 26 -2.78 7.08 -1.51
N LEU A 27 -2.84 5.87 -2.09
CA LEU A 27 -2.99 5.69 -3.52
C LEU A 27 -4.30 6.32 -4.03
N LEU A 28 -5.40 6.06 -3.34
CA LEU A 28 -6.72 6.59 -3.65
C LEU A 28 -6.82 8.11 -3.57
N ASN A 29 -6.32 8.69 -2.48
CA ASN A 29 -6.60 10.10 -2.15
C ASN A 29 -5.50 11.07 -2.58
N VAL A 30 -4.30 10.58 -2.89
CA VAL A 30 -3.15 11.43 -3.24
C VAL A 30 -2.59 11.04 -4.60
N ILE A 31 -2.20 9.79 -4.79
CA ILE A 31 -1.45 9.36 -5.97
C ILE A 31 -2.31 9.39 -7.24
N ILE A 32 -3.47 8.72 -7.21
CA ILE A 32 -4.37 8.66 -8.38
C ILE A 32 -4.85 10.07 -8.78
N PRO A 33 -5.32 10.94 -7.86
CA PRO A 33 -5.67 12.31 -8.21
C PRO A 33 -4.53 13.10 -8.85
N ALA A 34 -3.31 13.03 -8.30
CA ALA A 34 -2.15 13.74 -8.85
C ALA A 34 -1.85 13.27 -10.29
N VAL A 35 -1.81 11.95 -10.54
CA VAL A 35 -1.57 11.43 -11.88
C VAL A 35 -2.67 11.86 -12.86
N LYS A 36 -3.94 11.89 -12.43
CA LYS A 36 -5.06 12.35 -13.27
C LYS A 36 -4.96 13.82 -13.67
N THR A 37 -4.33 14.66 -12.84
CA THR A 37 -4.11 16.08 -13.15
C THR A 37 -2.78 16.36 -13.83
N GLY A 38 -2.00 15.32 -14.14
CA GLY A 38 -0.66 15.43 -14.73
C GLY A 38 0.43 15.85 -13.74
N GLU A 39 0.13 15.84 -12.44
CA GLU A 39 1.08 16.08 -11.38
C GLU A 39 1.92 14.83 -11.07
N GLY A 40 3.07 15.06 -10.43
CA GLY A 40 3.91 13.99 -9.90
C GLY A 40 3.28 13.31 -8.68
N MET A 41 3.54 12.02 -8.54
CA MET A 41 3.19 11.25 -7.36
C MET A 41 4.01 11.72 -6.16
N ILE A 42 3.36 12.06 -5.06
CA ILE A 42 4.02 12.47 -3.82
C ILE A 42 3.89 11.39 -2.76
N PHE A 43 5.03 10.89 -2.33
CA PHE A 43 5.16 9.90 -1.29
C PHE A 43 5.72 10.55 -0.01
N PRO A 44 5.07 10.33 1.13
CA PRO A 44 5.53 10.87 2.41
C PRO A 44 6.81 10.18 2.87
N GLU A 45 7.42 10.70 3.92
CA GLU A 45 8.44 9.96 4.66
C GLU A 45 7.78 8.68 5.26
N PHE A 46 8.37 7.52 4.96
CA PHE A 46 7.74 6.22 5.15
C PHE A 46 7.61 5.83 6.62
N ASP A 47 8.61 6.09 7.45
CA ASP A 47 8.59 5.65 8.84
C ASP A 47 7.49 6.38 9.62
N SER A 48 7.38 7.69 9.45
CA SER A 48 6.33 8.51 10.06
C SER A 48 4.94 8.19 9.48
N PHE A 49 4.83 7.85 8.20
CA PHE A 49 3.59 7.41 7.59
C PHE A 49 3.12 6.06 8.16
N ASN A 50 4.02 5.07 8.19
CA ASN A 50 3.75 3.73 8.71
C ASN A 50 3.47 3.75 10.23
N ALA A 51 4.17 4.61 10.99
CA ALA A 51 3.93 4.79 12.42
C ALA A 51 2.48 5.23 12.74
N ARG A 52 1.86 6.05 11.89
CA ARG A 52 0.45 6.44 12.06
C ARG A 52 -0.49 5.26 11.93
N ALA A 53 -0.28 4.42 10.92
CA ALA A 53 -1.07 3.20 10.72
C ALA A 53 -0.92 2.24 11.91
N THR A 54 0.31 1.96 12.32
CA THR A 54 0.57 1.03 13.43
C THR A 54 0.05 1.56 14.77
N GLN A 55 0.15 2.87 15.04
CA GLN A 55 -0.42 3.48 16.24
C GLN A 55 -1.95 3.43 16.23
N LYS A 56 -2.60 3.68 15.09
CA LYS A 56 -4.05 3.55 14.93
C LYS A 56 -4.51 2.11 15.15
N ALA A 57 -3.76 1.13 14.66
CA ALA A 57 -4.09 -0.29 14.79
C ALA A 57 -4.23 -0.71 16.26
N LYS A 58 -3.43 -0.15 17.17
CA LYS A 58 -3.50 -0.45 18.61
C LYS A 58 -4.89 -0.21 19.21
N ARG A 59 -5.66 0.73 18.66
CA ARG A 59 -6.98 1.14 19.16
C ARG A 59 -8.15 0.42 18.49
N LEU A 60 -7.89 -0.41 17.48
CA LEU A 60 -8.92 -1.09 16.69
C LEU A 60 -8.93 -2.60 16.98
N SER A 61 -10.12 -3.18 16.89
CA SER A 61 -10.28 -4.64 16.81
C SER A 61 -9.75 -5.15 15.47
N GLY A 62 -9.38 -6.43 15.43
CA GLY A 62 -8.95 -7.06 14.18
C GLY A 62 -10.04 -7.09 13.11
N GLU A 63 -11.30 -7.25 13.50
CA GLU A 63 -12.45 -7.20 12.59
C GLU A 63 -12.61 -5.81 11.95
N ASN A 64 -12.49 -4.75 12.75
CA ASN A 64 -12.54 -3.38 12.22
C ASN A 64 -11.38 -3.12 11.26
N VAL A 65 -10.17 -3.59 11.59
CA VAL A 65 -9.00 -3.49 10.69
C VAL A 65 -9.25 -4.24 9.39
N LEU A 66 -9.76 -5.47 9.46
CA LEU A 66 -10.06 -6.27 8.26
C LEU A 66 -11.12 -5.60 7.39
N GLN A 67 -12.16 -5.02 8.00
CA GLN A 67 -13.20 -4.32 7.27
C GLN A 67 -12.64 -3.07 6.58
N LEU A 68 -11.81 -2.28 7.27
CA LEU A 68 -11.14 -1.12 6.68
C LEU A 68 -10.27 -1.51 5.49
N ALA A 69 -9.49 -2.58 5.61
CA ALA A 69 -8.63 -3.08 4.53
C ALA A 69 -9.43 -3.58 3.32
N LYS A 70 -10.51 -4.32 3.56
CA LYS A 70 -11.41 -4.75 2.48
C LYS A 70 -12.03 -3.56 1.76
N THR A 71 -12.56 -2.60 2.52
CA THR A 71 -13.18 -1.40 1.95
C THR A 71 -12.18 -0.59 1.14
N SER A 72 -10.99 -0.30 1.68
CA SER A 72 -9.97 0.46 0.94
C SER A 72 -9.51 -0.26 -0.32
N ARG A 73 -9.34 -1.59 -0.25
CA ARG A 73 -8.91 -2.39 -1.40
C ARG A 73 -9.95 -2.43 -2.50
N SER A 74 -11.23 -2.63 -2.15
CA SER A 74 -12.33 -2.57 -3.12
C SER A 74 -12.38 -1.22 -3.83
N SER A 75 -12.34 -0.12 -3.07
CA SER A 75 -12.33 1.23 -3.65
C SER A 75 -11.10 1.47 -4.53
N LEU A 76 -9.91 1.00 -4.14
CA LEU A 76 -8.70 1.14 -4.95
C LEU A 76 -8.82 0.38 -6.28
N ILE A 77 -9.34 -0.85 -6.24
CA ILE A 77 -9.56 -1.65 -7.45
C ILE A 77 -10.54 -0.94 -8.39
N GLU A 78 -11.69 -0.49 -7.87
CA GLU A 78 -12.68 0.25 -8.66
C GLU A 78 -12.09 1.52 -9.28
N ALA A 79 -11.32 2.29 -8.50
CA ALA A 79 -10.66 3.49 -8.98
C ALA A 79 -9.68 3.17 -10.11
N LEU A 80 -8.81 2.17 -9.94
CA LEU A 80 -7.84 1.76 -10.95
C LEU A 80 -8.49 1.22 -12.22
N GLN A 81 -9.58 0.45 -12.09
CA GLN A 81 -10.35 -0.07 -13.23
C GLN A 81 -11.06 1.02 -14.04
N SER A 82 -11.36 2.16 -13.41
CA SER A 82 -11.96 3.32 -14.09
C SER A 82 -10.97 4.17 -14.88
N LEU A 83 -9.66 3.97 -14.71
CA LEU A 83 -8.63 4.74 -15.40
C LEU A 83 -8.42 4.23 -16.84
N SER A 84 -8.09 5.14 -17.75
CA SER A 84 -7.67 4.74 -19.09
C SER A 84 -6.29 4.07 -19.05
N GLN A 85 -6.01 3.24 -20.06
CA GLN A 85 -4.69 2.66 -20.26
C GLN A 85 -3.60 3.76 -20.30
N GLU A 86 -3.88 4.86 -20.98
CA GLU A 86 -2.99 6.01 -21.08
C GLU A 86 -2.65 6.61 -19.70
N THR A 87 -3.63 6.83 -18.82
CA THR A 87 -3.38 7.32 -17.46
C THR A 87 -2.53 6.34 -16.65
N LEU A 88 -2.72 5.03 -16.83
CA LEU A 88 -1.94 4.01 -16.13
C LEU A 88 -0.48 3.96 -16.60
N THR A 89 -0.22 4.15 -17.89
CA THR A 89 1.10 3.93 -18.51
C THR A 89 1.87 5.21 -18.85
N SER A 90 1.26 6.39 -18.73
CA SER A 90 1.96 7.66 -18.97
C SER A 90 3.08 7.86 -17.95
N HIS A 91 4.21 8.37 -18.43
CA HIS A 91 5.32 8.72 -17.55
C HIS A 91 4.91 9.84 -16.58
N THR A 92 5.34 9.70 -15.34
CA THR A 92 5.16 10.68 -14.27
C THR A 92 6.43 10.74 -13.42
N THR A 93 6.39 11.45 -12.29
CA THR A 93 7.46 11.46 -11.31
C THR A 93 6.99 10.88 -9.99
N ALA A 94 7.91 10.33 -9.21
CA ALA A 94 7.72 10.04 -7.79
C ALA A 94 8.66 10.96 -6.99
N ASN A 95 8.10 11.87 -6.20
CA ASN A 95 8.85 12.90 -5.47
C ASN A 95 9.83 13.68 -6.36
N GLY A 96 9.41 14.01 -7.59
CA GLY A 96 10.21 14.75 -8.57
C GLY A 96 11.23 13.92 -9.35
N VAL A 97 11.38 12.62 -9.06
CA VAL A 97 12.27 11.70 -9.78
C VAL A 97 11.48 10.99 -10.88
N THR A 98 12.07 10.87 -12.08
CA THR A 98 11.40 10.28 -13.26
C THR A 98 11.59 8.77 -13.39
N HIS A 99 12.61 8.20 -12.76
CA HIS A 99 12.95 6.77 -12.88
C HIS A 99 13.24 6.16 -11.51
N CYS A 100 12.93 4.88 -11.36
CA CYS A 100 13.30 4.10 -10.18
C CYS A 100 14.83 4.08 -10.02
N PRO A 101 15.38 4.51 -8.87
CA PRO A 101 16.83 4.64 -8.68
C PRO A 101 17.55 3.28 -8.68
N HIS A 102 16.83 2.17 -8.45
CA HIS A 102 17.41 0.84 -8.38
C HIS A 102 17.47 0.13 -9.74
N HIS A 103 16.49 0.38 -10.61
CA HIS A 103 16.33 -0.36 -11.87
C HIS A 103 16.37 0.53 -13.12
N GLY A 104 16.34 1.85 -12.96
CA GLY A 104 16.30 2.80 -14.08
C GLY A 104 14.99 2.77 -14.89
N VAL A 105 13.93 2.15 -14.36
CA VAL A 105 12.62 2.06 -15.03
C VAL A 105 11.85 3.38 -14.85
N PRO A 106 11.26 3.96 -15.92
CA PRO A 106 10.44 5.17 -15.80
C PRO A 106 9.25 4.95 -14.86
N TYR A 107 8.96 5.96 -14.04
CA TYR A 107 7.77 5.90 -13.19
C TYR A 107 6.50 6.06 -14.01
N THR A 108 5.59 5.13 -13.79
CA THR A 108 4.19 5.15 -14.24
C THR A 108 3.31 4.76 -13.06
N LEU A 109 2.02 5.07 -13.11
CA LEU A 109 1.09 4.60 -12.09
C LEU A 109 1.03 3.06 -12.07
N ALA A 110 1.05 2.42 -13.24
CA ALA A 110 1.09 0.96 -13.37
C ALA A 110 2.32 0.36 -12.65
N TYR A 111 3.51 0.94 -12.85
CA TYR A 111 4.72 0.49 -12.17
C TYR A 111 4.59 0.57 -10.65
N ILE A 112 4.11 1.70 -10.12
CA ILE A 112 3.89 1.87 -8.68
C ILE A 112 2.87 0.85 -8.14
N VAL A 113 1.76 0.62 -8.85
CA VAL A 113 0.77 -0.38 -8.45
C VAL A 113 1.39 -1.78 -8.41
N THR A 114 2.26 -2.13 -9.37
CA THR A 114 3.00 -3.39 -9.34
C THR A 114 3.91 -3.51 -8.11
N GLU A 115 4.65 -2.46 -7.75
CA GLU A 115 5.47 -2.45 -6.53
C GLU A 115 4.61 -2.67 -5.27
N PHE A 116 3.42 -2.07 -5.19
CA PHE A 116 2.49 -2.30 -4.08
C PHE A 116 1.94 -3.73 -4.04
N ILE A 117 1.70 -4.36 -5.19
CA ILE A 117 1.28 -5.77 -5.25
C ILE A 117 2.35 -6.67 -4.65
N GLU A 118 3.62 -6.47 -5.00
CA GLU A 118 4.73 -7.28 -4.47
C GLU A 118 4.98 -7.00 -2.98
N HIS A 119 4.88 -5.72 -2.57
CA HIS A 119 4.90 -5.33 -1.16
C HIS A 119 3.82 -6.05 -0.34
N ASP A 120 2.58 -6.07 -0.83
CA ASP A 120 1.46 -6.69 -0.12
C ASP A 120 1.63 -8.21 -0.04
N ARG A 121 2.11 -8.84 -1.11
CA ARG A 121 2.44 -10.27 -1.12
C ARG A 121 3.52 -10.61 -0.11
N HIS A 122 4.56 -9.80 0.00
CA HIS A 122 5.61 -9.98 1.00
C HIS A 122 5.02 -10.00 2.42
N HIS A 123 4.13 -9.06 2.74
CA HIS A 123 3.46 -9.02 4.04
C HIS A 123 2.47 -10.16 4.25
N GLN A 124 1.76 -10.57 3.19
CA GLN A 124 0.89 -11.75 3.24
C GLN A 124 1.70 -13.00 3.60
N GLN A 125 2.86 -13.22 2.97
CA GLN A 125 3.74 -14.35 3.27
C GLN A 125 4.21 -14.36 4.72
N GLN A 126 4.52 -13.19 5.31
CA GLN A 126 4.88 -13.09 6.73
C GLN A 126 3.73 -13.53 7.64
N ILE A 127 2.49 -13.15 7.31
CA ILE A 127 1.29 -13.55 8.07
C ILE A 127 1.00 -15.04 7.87
N ASP A 128 1.08 -15.55 6.65
CA ASP A 128 0.83 -16.95 6.33
C ASP A 128 1.83 -17.89 7.02
N ALA A 129 3.12 -17.51 7.05
CA ALA A 129 4.14 -18.22 7.81
C ALA A 129 3.81 -18.27 9.31
N LEU A 130 3.36 -17.16 9.91
CA LEU A 130 2.94 -17.10 11.31
C LEU A 130 1.73 -18.00 11.62
N LEU A 131 0.85 -18.19 10.63
CA LEU A 131 -0.37 -18.99 10.73
C LEU A 131 -0.15 -20.47 10.37
N GLY A 132 1.07 -20.87 9.98
CA GLY A 132 1.36 -22.23 9.53
C GLY A 132 0.73 -22.58 8.19
N ARG A 133 0.43 -21.57 7.36
CA ARG A 133 -0.10 -21.70 6.00
C ARG A 133 1.06 -21.60 5.02
N THR A 134 1.99 -22.54 5.05
CA THR A 134 2.99 -22.64 3.99
C THR A 134 2.33 -23.21 2.73
N SER A 135 2.45 -22.48 1.62
CA SER A 135 2.18 -23.00 0.27
C SER A 135 3.24 -24.02 -0.13
#